data_AF-A0AA38VY50-F1
#
_entry.id   AF-A0AA38VY50-F1
#
_cell.length_a   1.000
_cell.length_b   1.000
_cell.length_c   1.000
_cell.angle_alpha   90.00
_cell.angle_beta   90.00
_cell.angle_gamma   90.00
#
_symmetry.space_group_name_H-M   'P 1'
#
loop_
_entity.id
_entity.type
_entity.pdbx_description
1 polymer ?
#
loop_
_entity_poly.entity_id
_entity_poly.type
_entity_poly.pdbx_seq_one_letter_code
_entity_poly.pdbx_strand_id
1 'polypeptide(L)'
;MATHNSYPAYKRDTQHLLYWMTTVSGFVTMSEAIVKHINPVPSLIYRLFQSVIQDRSAAHAVFQQIAKANPDPEIEKSNASHKFFIDTLTKAFEILGGKTWTASQSS
;
A
#
# COMPACT_ATOMS: atom_id res chain seq x y z
N MET A 1 28.77 31.10 -23.43
CA MET A 1 27.32 30.98 -23.18
C MET A 1 27.11 29.69 -22.38
N ALA A 2 26.87 29.79 -21.07
CA ALA A 2 26.65 28.60 -20.23
C ALA A 2 25.17 28.22 -20.28
N THR A 3 24.88 27.02 -20.78
CA THR A 3 23.52 26.45 -20.81
C THR A 3 22.99 26.34 -19.38
N HIS A 4 21.84 26.95 -19.13
CA HIS A 4 21.16 26.88 -17.85
C HIS A 4 20.85 25.41 -17.54
N ASN A 5 21.50 24.86 -16.50
CA ASN A 5 21.29 23.49 -16.06
C ASN A 5 19.86 23.37 -15.51
N SER A 6 18.96 22.78 -16.29
CA SER A 6 17.54 22.56 -15.95
C SER A 6 17.32 21.39 -14.99
N TYR A 7 18.37 20.65 -14.63
CA TYR A 7 18.32 19.52 -13.71
C TYR A 7 17.75 19.84 -12.31
N PRO A 8 18.04 20.99 -11.68
CA PRO A 8 17.46 21.36 -10.38
C PRO A 8 15.95 21.66 -10.46
N ALA A 9 15.47 22.22 -11.58
CA ALA A 9 14.05 22.49 -11.80
C ALA A 9 13.29 21.17 -12.00
N TYR A 10 13.80 20.29 -12.87
CA TYR A 10 13.27 18.94 -13.06
C TYR A 10 13.17 18.14 -11.75
N LYS A 11 14.22 18.19 -10.91
CA LYS A 11 14.22 17.50 -9.61
C LYS A 11 13.16 18.07 -8.65
N ARG A 12 12.91 19.38 -8.68
CA ARG A 12 11.90 20.03 -7.83
C ARG A 12 10.49 19.68 -8.29
N ASP A 13 10.23 19.73 -9.59
CA ASP A 13 8.91 19.45 -10.17
C ASP A 13 8.53 17.97 -10.00
N THR A 14 9.48 17.05 -10.16
CA THR A 14 9.27 15.63 -9.86
C THR A 14 9.04 15.37 -8.37
N GLN A 15 9.65 16.15 -7.47
CA GLN A 15 9.39 16.09 -6.03
C GLN A 15 7.95 16.47 -5.66
N HIS A 16 7.38 17.47 -6.36
CA HIS A 16 5.97 17.87 -6.21
C HIS A 16 4.99 16.86 -6.83
N LEU A 17 5.36 16.22 -7.94
CA LEU A 17 4.55 15.14 -8.54
C LEU A 17 4.57 13.85 -7.69
N LEU A 18 5.70 13.54 -7.06
CA LEU A 18 5.82 12.47 -6.05
C LEU A 18 5.03 12.78 -4.77
N TYR A 19 4.80 14.06 -4.46
CA TYR A 19 3.98 14.48 -3.32
C TYR A 19 2.50 14.12 -3.47
N TRP A 20 2.03 13.86 -4.71
CA TRP A 20 0.67 13.35 -4.96
C TRP A 20 0.57 11.82 -4.87
N MET A 21 1.69 11.10 -4.74
CA MET A 21 1.65 9.70 -4.34
C MET A 21 1.44 9.64 -2.83
N THR A 22 0.25 9.18 -2.42
CA THR A 22 -0.06 8.88 -1.03
C THR A 22 1.01 7.94 -0.47
N THR A 23 1.69 8.38 0.59
CA THR A 23 2.65 7.53 1.32
C THR A 23 1.93 6.41 2.05
N VAL A 24 2.65 5.33 2.34
CA VAL A 24 2.15 4.21 3.14
C VAL A 24 1.58 4.70 4.49
N SER A 25 2.25 5.66 5.13
CA SER A 25 1.76 6.32 6.34
C SER A 25 0.50 7.16 6.11
N GLY A 26 0.43 7.90 5.00
CA GLY A 26 -0.75 8.70 4.65
C GLY A 26 -2.00 7.86 4.48
N PHE A 27 -1.85 6.63 3.97
CA PHE A 27 -2.97 5.70 3.82
C PHE A 27 -3.62 5.33 5.16
N VAL A 28 -2.80 5.04 6.18
CA VAL A 28 -3.28 4.74 7.54
C VAL A 28 -4.00 5.95 8.15
N THR A 29 -3.40 7.14 8.06
CA THR A 29 -4.02 8.37 8.58
C THR A 29 -5.36 8.67 7.93
N MET A 30 -5.49 8.45 6.62
CA MET A 30 -6.77 8.59 5.92
C MET A 30 -7.81 7.59 6.42
N SER A 31 -7.43 6.33 6.63
CA SER A 31 -8.35 5.33 7.19
C SER A 31 -8.87 5.73 8.58
N GLU A 32 -7.99 6.26 9.44
CA GLU A 32 -8.38 6.78 10.76
C GLU A 32 -9.32 7.99 10.67
N ALA A 33 -9.12 8.87 9.69
CA ALA A 33 -10.01 10.00 9.46
C ALA A 33 -11.37 9.55 8.93
N ILE A 34 -11.40 8.63 7.97
CA ILE A 34 -12.62 8.09 7.36
C ILE A 34 -13.50 7.46 8.44
N VAL A 35 -12.97 6.56 9.27
CA VAL A 35 -13.78 5.83 10.26
C VAL A 35 -14.40 6.76 11.31
N LYS A 36 -13.77 7.91 11.60
CA LYS A 36 -14.31 8.93 12.52
C LYS A 36 -15.53 9.66 11.96
N HIS A 37 -15.62 9.80 10.63
CA HIS A 37 -16.65 10.62 9.99
C HIS A 37 -17.66 9.83 9.16
N ILE A 38 -17.33 8.60 8.76
CA ILE A 38 -18.15 7.73 7.92
C ILE A 38 -18.37 6.41 8.65
N ASN A 39 -19.57 6.24 9.22
CA ASN A 39 -19.99 5.02 9.88
C ASN A 39 -21.45 4.70 9.55
N PRO A 40 -21.76 3.53 8.93
CA PRO A 40 -20.82 2.49 8.53
C PRO A 40 -20.04 2.87 7.25
N VAL A 41 -18.77 2.47 7.18
CA VAL A 41 -17.99 2.54 5.94
C VAL A 41 -18.65 1.64 4.88
N PRO A 42 -18.80 2.10 3.62
CA PRO A 42 -19.47 1.31 2.57
C PRO A 42 -18.80 -0.04 2.32
N SER A 43 -19.61 -1.10 2.17
CA SER A 43 -19.13 -2.48 2.02
C SER A 43 -18.24 -2.72 0.80
N LEU A 44 -18.39 -1.90 -0.25
CA LEU A 44 -17.51 -1.93 -1.42
C LEU A 44 -16.05 -1.67 -1.04
N ILE A 45 -15.80 -0.78 -0.07
CA ILE A 45 -14.44 -0.46 0.37
C ILE A 45 -13.78 -1.70 0.96
N TYR A 46 -14.47 -2.44 1.83
CA TYR A 46 -13.93 -3.67 2.41
C TYR A 46 -13.61 -4.72 1.34
N ARG A 47 -14.49 -4.91 0.35
CA ARG A 47 -14.24 -5.84 -0.76
C ARG A 47 -13.02 -5.46 -1.61
N LEU A 48 -12.85 -4.17 -1.89
CA LEU A 48 -11.67 -3.68 -2.62
C LEU A 48 -10.38 -3.93 -1.83
N PHE A 49 -10.38 -3.66 -0.53
CA PHE A 49 -9.25 -3.97 0.34
C PHE A 49 -8.91 -5.47 0.31
N GLN A 50 -9.92 -6.34 0.46
CA GLN A 50 -9.70 -7.79 0.42
C GLN A 50 -9.10 -8.23 -0.92
N SER A 51 -9.65 -7.79 -2.05
CA SER A 51 -9.14 -8.13 -3.38
C SER A 51 -7.68 -7.73 -3.53
N VAL A 52 -7.33 -6.49 -3.20
CA VAL A 52 -5.95 -6.00 -3.34
C VAL A 52 -5.00 -6.72 -2.37
N ILE A 53 -5.42 -6.96 -1.12
CA ILE A 53 -4.60 -7.70 -0.15
C ILE A 53 -4.35 -9.13 -0.63
N GLN A 54 -5.37 -9.81 -1.17
CA GLN A 54 -5.26 -11.17 -1.69
C GLN A 54 -4.29 -11.24 -2.88
N ASP A 55 -4.49 -10.41 -3.91
CA ASP A 55 -3.66 -10.43 -5.12
C ASP A 55 -2.19 -10.15 -4.80
N ARG A 56 -1.94 -9.17 -3.92
CA ARG A 56 -0.57 -8.83 -3.49
C ARG A 56 0.05 -9.92 -2.64
N SER A 57 -0.72 -10.55 -1.76
CA SER A 57 -0.23 -11.68 -0.94
C SER A 57 0.11 -12.88 -1.81
N ALA A 58 -0.69 -13.18 -2.84
CA ALA A 58 -0.41 -14.24 -3.81
C ALA A 58 0.90 -13.95 -4.58
N ALA A 59 1.07 -12.74 -5.10
CA ALA A 59 2.31 -12.33 -5.76
C ALA A 59 3.52 -12.40 -4.81
N HIS A 60 3.38 -11.93 -3.57
CA HIS A 60 4.44 -12.00 -2.57
C HIS A 60 4.86 -13.44 -2.27
N ALA A 61 3.91 -14.38 -2.17
CA ALA A 61 4.21 -15.79 -1.97
C ALA A 61 5.04 -16.38 -3.13
N VAL A 62 4.73 -16.03 -4.38
CA VAL A 62 5.51 -16.44 -5.56
C VAL A 62 6.94 -15.91 -5.46
N PHE A 63 7.13 -14.60 -5.22
CA PHE A 63 8.47 -14.02 -5.12
C PHE A 63 9.26 -14.51 -3.90
N GLN A 64 8.60 -14.91 -2.82
CA GLN A 64 9.25 -15.58 -1.69
C GLN A 64 9.78 -16.97 -2.08
N GLN A 65 9.05 -17.72 -2.90
CA GLN A 65 9.54 -19.02 -3.40
C GLN A 65 10.75 -18.84 -4.33
N ILE A 66 10.71 -17.84 -5.22
CA ILE A 66 11.82 -17.52 -6.12
C ILE A 66 13.08 -17.15 -5.31
N ALA A 67 12.95 -16.27 -4.31
CA ALA A 67 14.07 -15.87 -3.45
C ALA A 67 14.67 -17.05 -2.66
N LYS A 68 13.84 -18.01 -2.23
CA LYS A 68 14.31 -19.24 -1.58
C LYS A 68 15.08 -20.17 -2.52
N ALA A 69 14.61 -20.28 -3.77
CA ALA A 69 15.24 -21.14 -4.77
C ALA A 69 16.54 -20.54 -5.33
N ASN A 70 16.60 -19.21 -5.43
CA ASN A 70 17.78 -18.47 -5.87
C ASN A 70 17.96 -17.21 -5.01
N PRO A 71 18.81 -17.27 -3.96
CA PRO A 71 19.05 -16.14 -3.07
C PRO A 71 19.63 -14.94 -3.82
N ASP A 72 18.85 -13.87 -3.90
CA ASP A 72 19.23 -12.60 -4.53
C ASP A 72 18.88 -11.44 -3.56
N PRO A 73 19.88 -10.67 -3.09
CA PRO A 73 19.66 -9.55 -2.17
C PRO A 73 18.66 -8.50 -2.64
N GLU A 74 18.56 -8.24 -3.94
CA GLU A 74 17.61 -7.25 -4.48
C GLU A 74 16.18 -7.80 -4.47
N ILE A 75 16.01 -9.10 -4.74
CA ILE A 75 14.70 -9.77 -4.62
C ILE A 75 14.25 -9.79 -3.16
N GLU A 76 15.15 -10.05 -2.21
CA GLU A 76 14.83 -10.03 -0.78
C GLU A 76 14.40 -8.64 -0.30
N LYS A 77 15.14 -7.59 -0.69
CA LYS A 77 14.80 -6.20 -0.37
C LYS A 77 13.46 -5.79 -0.97
N SER A 78 13.19 -6.17 -2.22
CA SER A 78 11.90 -5.95 -2.87
C SER A 78 10.77 -6.69 -2.14
N ASN A 79 10.99 -7.94 -1.74
CA ASN A 79 10.05 -8.74 -0.95
C ASN A 79 9.74 -8.10 0.41
N ALA A 80 10.73 -7.58 1.12
CA ALA A 80 10.54 -6.88 2.39
C ALA A 80 9.65 -5.63 2.20
N SER A 81 9.89 -4.87 1.14
CA SER A 81 9.09 -3.69 0.79
C SER A 81 7.65 -4.08 0.42
N HIS A 82 7.47 -5.18 -0.33
CA HIS A 82 6.15 -5.70 -0.67
C HIS A 82 5.38 -6.12 0.59
N LYS A 83 6.03 -6.85 1.50
CA LYS A 83 5.45 -7.25 2.78
C LYS A 83 4.99 -6.02 3.59
N PHE A 84 5.84 -5.01 3.71
CA PHE A 84 5.50 -3.77 4.44
C PHE A 84 4.25 -3.09 3.88
N PHE A 85 4.09 -3.09 2.55
CA PHE A 85 2.90 -2.53 1.91
C PHE A 85 1.63 -3.36 2.21
N ILE A 86 1.72 -4.70 2.14
CA ILE A 86 0.61 -5.61 2.48
C ILE A 86 0.19 -5.45 3.94
N ASP A 87 1.16 -5.38 4.86
CA ASP A 87 0.90 -5.17 6.29
C ASP A 87 0.17 -3.85 6.53
N THR A 88 0.53 -2.80 5.78
CA THR A 88 -0.13 -1.49 5.88
C THR A 88 -1.57 -1.52 5.35
N LEU A 89 -1.80 -2.16 4.18
CA LEU A 89 -3.15 -2.33 3.65
C LEU A 89 -4.04 -3.10 4.64
N THR A 90 -3.48 -4.15 5.24
CA THR A 90 -4.17 -4.94 6.29
C THR A 90 -4.49 -4.06 7.49
N LYS A 91 -3.54 -3.27 8.00
CA LYS A 91 -3.79 -2.33 9.11
C LYS A 91 -4.89 -1.32 8.79
N ALA A 92 -4.86 -0.74 7.58
CA ALA A 92 -5.89 0.20 7.14
C ALA A 92 -7.28 -0.45 7.03
N PHE A 93 -7.35 -1.67 6.50
CA PHE A 93 -8.58 -2.47 6.47
C PHE A 93 -9.16 -2.70 7.89
N GLU A 94 -8.29 -3.03 8.84
CA GLU A 94 -8.69 -3.23 10.23
C GLU A 94 -9.20 -1.95 10.89
N ILE A 95 -8.52 -0.82 10.69
CA ILE A 95 -8.92 0.50 11.20
C ILE A 95 -10.32 0.88 10.71
N LEU A 96 -10.62 0.59 9.43
CA LEU A 96 -11.93 0.87 8.85
C LEU A 96 -13.05 -0.03 9.40
N GLY A 97 -12.74 -1.07 10.18
CA GLY A 97 -13.72 -2.02 10.72
C GLY A 97 -13.86 -3.31 9.92
N GLY A 98 -12.92 -3.59 9.01
CA GLY A 98 -12.97 -4.74 8.10
C GLY A 98 -13.06 -6.10 8.79
N LYS A 99 -12.47 -6.26 9.99
CA LYS A 99 -12.58 -7.50 10.81
C LYS A 99 -14.03 -7.79 11.20
N THR A 100 -14.72 -6.78 11.75
CA THR A 100 -16.13 -6.89 12.16
C THR A 100 -17.02 -7.14 10.95
N TRP A 101 -16.77 -6.45 9.84
CA TRP A 101 -17.50 -6.69 8.60
C TRP A 101 -17.29 -8.10 8.06
N THR A 102 -16.05 -8.62 8.08
CA THR A 102 -15.77 -10.00 7.61
C THR A 102 -16.50 -11.04 8.47
N ALA A 103 -16.54 -10.85 9.79
CA ALA A 103 -17.27 -11.73 10.69
C ALA A 103 -18.78 -11.76 10.40
N SER A 104 -19.37 -10.63 9.99
CA SER A 104 -20.79 -10.56 9.65
C SER A 104 -21.15 -11.11 8.28
N GLN A 105 -20.18 -11.29 7.37
CA GLN A 105 -20.41 -11.92 6.06
C GLN A 105 -20.41 -13.46 6.12
N SER A 106 -19.85 -14.05 7.17
CA SER A 106 -19.74 -15.51 7.35
C SER A 106 -20.90 -16.10 8.17
N SER A 107 -21.95 -15.31 8.42
CA SER A 107 -23.16 -15.70 9.17
C SER A 107 -24.36 -15.92 8.26
#